data_AF-A0A2V7IQ30-F1
#
_entry.id   AF-A0A2V7IQ30-F1
#
_cell.length_a   1.000
_cell.length_b   1.000
_cell.length_c   1.000
_cell.angle_alpha   90.00
_cell.angle_beta   90.00
_cell.angle_gamma   90.00
#
_symmetry.space_group_name_H-M   'P 1'
#
loop_
_entity.id
_entity.type
_entity.pdbx_description
1 polymer ?
#
loop_
_entity_poly.entity_id
_entity_poly.type
_entity_poly.pdbx_seq_one_letter_code
_entity_poly.pdbx_strand_id
1 'polypeptide(L)' 'MTDARDLEAQIAEVFAERLQVEVPSPDLDLFEGGVVDSLMFVKLLTSLEQRFGFRISFEELEIDDFRTLR' A
#
# COMPACT_ATOMS: atom_id res chain seq x y z
N MET A 1 -17.99 11.30 1.85
CA MET A 1 -16.70 11.99 1.99
C MET A 1 -15.79 10.90 2.52
N THR A 2 -14.88 10.36 1.70
CA THR A 2 -13.96 9.33 2.18
C THR A 2 -12.82 10.07 2.85
N ASP A 3 -12.74 9.98 4.18
CA ASP A 3 -11.65 10.56 4.94
C ASP A 3 -10.35 9.79 4.65
N ALA A 4 -9.21 10.47 4.61
CA ALA A 4 -7.92 9.83 4.32
C ALA A 4 -7.61 8.65 5.27
N ARG A 5 -8.09 8.74 6.52
CA ARG A 5 -7.97 7.67 7.53
C ARG A 5 -8.73 6.40 7.18
N ASP A 6 -9.87 6.51 6.48
CA ASP A 6 -10.62 5.34 6.01
C ASP A 6 -9.90 4.66 4.84
N LEU A 7 -9.16 5.42 4.04
CA LEU A 7 -8.32 4.87 2.97
C LEU A 7 -7.09 4.17 3.56
N GLU A 8 -6.38 4.81 4.50
CA GLU A 8 -5.26 4.22 5.26
C GLU A 8 -5.65 2.86 5.85
N ALA A 9 -6.80 2.79 6.52
CA ALA A 9 -7.30 1.56 7.13
C ALA A 9 -7.61 0.46 6.10
N GLN A 10 -8.24 0.81 4.98
CA GLN A 10 -8.52 -0.15 3.90
C GLN A 10 -7.25 -0.68 3.24
N ILE A 11 -6.24 0.18 3.07
CA ILE A 11 -4.95 -0.26 2.51
C ILE A 11 -4.25 -1.19 3.52
N ALA A 12 -4.22 -0.84 4.82
CA ALA A 12 -3.68 -1.71 5.86
C ALA A 12 -4.37 -3.09 5.92
N GLU A 13 -5.69 -3.12 5.70
CA GLU A 13 -6.45 -4.37 5.61
C GLU A 13 -6.04 -5.21 4.39
N VAL A 14 -5.79 -4.58 3.23
CA VAL A 14 -5.23 -5.27 2.05
C VAL A 14 -3.86 -5.88 2.36
N PHE A 15 -3.00 -5.18 3.12
CA PHE A 15 -1.72 -5.73 3.57
C PHE A 15 -1.90 -6.99 4.44
N ALA A 16 -2.78 -6.93 5.43
CA ALA A 16 -3.03 -8.06 6.31
C ALA A 16 -3.67 -9.25 5.56
N GLU A 17 -4.67 -9.00 4.71
CA GLU A 17 -5.42 -10.06 4.02
C GLU A 17 -4.66 -10.66 2.83
N ARG A 18 -4.01 -9.82 2.01
CA ARG A 18 -3.41 -10.25 0.73
C ARG A 18 -1.93 -10.57 0.85
N LEU A 19 -1.22 -9.82 1.70
CA LEU A 19 0.23 -9.96 1.87
C LEU A 19 0.58 -10.71 3.15
N GLN A 20 -0.37 -10.92 4.07
CA GLN A 20 -0.14 -11.51 5.40
C GLN A 20 0.92 -10.73 6.18
N VAL A 21 0.94 -9.41 5.99
CA VAL A 21 1.87 -8.49 6.61
C VAL A 21 1.07 -7.51 7.47
N GLU A 22 1.41 -7.44 8.75
CA GLU A 22 0.86 -6.45 9.65
C GLU A 22 1.71 -5.17 9.56
N VAL A 23 1.09 -4.08 9.12
CA VAL A 23 1.74 -2.77 9.12
C VAL A 23 1.52 -2.12 10.49
N PRO A 24 2.57 -1.92 11.29
CA PRO A 24 2.41 -1.48 12.68
C PRO A 24 2.06 0.02 12.82
N SER A 25 2.33 0.83 11.79
CA SER A 25 2.01 2.25 11.78
C SER A 25 1.86 2.77 10.34
N PRO A 26 0.88 3.65 10.05
CA PRO A 26 0.74 4.23 8.72
C PRO A 26 1.90 5.18 8.35
N ASP A 27 2.58 5.74 9.34
CA ASP A 27 3.76 6.60 9.15
C ASP A 27 5.08 5.81 8.99
N LEU A 28 5.03 4.47 9.08
CA LEU A 28 6.23 3.65 8.92
C LEU A 28 6.62 3.60 7.44
N ASP A 29 7.90 3.85 7.16
CA ASP A 29 8.46 3.57 5.84
C ASP A 29 8.48 2.06 5.61
N LEU A 30 7.64 1.60 4.68
CA LEU A 30 7.44 0.20 4.35
C LEU A 30 8.70 -0.44 3.74
N PHE A 31 9.51 0.35 3.02
CA PHE A 31 10.73 -0.13 2.38
C PHE A 31 11.91 -0.11 3.34
N GLU A 32 12.14 1.00 4.05
CA GLU A 32 13.21 1.08 5.06
C GLU A 32 12.95 0.17 6.25
N GLY A 33 11.68 0.01 6.65
CA GLY A 33 11.27 -0.91 7.71
C GLY A 33 11.39 -2.39 7.32
N GLY A 34 11.70 -2.71 6.06
CA GLY A 34 11.78 -4.08 5.55
C GLY A 34 10.43 -4.80 5.54
N VAL A 35 9.34 -4.04 5.55
CA VAL A 35 7.96 -4.56 5.51
C VAL A 35 7.57 -4.94 4.09
N VAL A 36 8.08 -4.18 3.10
CA VAL A 36 7.80 -4.35 1.68
C VAL A 36 9.09 -4.41 0.87
N ASP A 37 9.30 -5.54 0.22
CA ASP A 37 10.32 -5.69 -0.82
C ASP A 37 9.76 -5.30 -2.21
N SER A 38 10.64 -5.12 -3.20
CA SER A 38 10.28 -4.76 -4.58
C SER A 38 9.20 -5.67 -5.21
N LEU A 39 9.23 -6.97 -4.94
CA LEU A 39 8.21 -7.91 -5.41
C LEU A 39 6.89 -7.77 -4.63
N MET A 40 6.97 -7.51 -3.33
CA MET A 40 5.79 -7.33 -2.49
C MET A 40 5.06 -6.04 -2.86
N PHE A 41 5.80 -4.99 -3.23
CA PHE A 41 5.26 -3.75 -3.75
C PHE A 41 4.42 -3.95 -5.01
N VAL A 42 4.93 -4.69 -6.01
CA VAL A 42 4.16 -4.98 -7.22
C VAL A 42 2.87 -5.76 -6.91
N LYS A 43 2.94 -6.72 -5.96
CA LYS A 43 1.76 -7.46 -5.49
C LYS A 43 0.76 -6.57 -4.76
N LEU A 44 1.22 -5.60 -3.98
CA LEU A 44 0.38 -4.61 -3.33
C LEU A 44 -0.39 -3.81 -4.37
N LEU A 45 0.31 -3.22 -5.34
CA LEU A 45 -0.30 -2.40 -6.38
C LEU A 45 -1.37 -3.19 -7.14
N THR A 46 -1.04 -4.43 -7.54
CA THR A 46 -2.00 -5.33 -8.19
C THR A 46 -3.21 -5.62 -7.30
N SER A 47 -3.01 -5.77 -5.99
CA SER A 47 -4.10 -6.03 -5.03
C SER A 47 -5.00 -4.82 -4.85
N LEU A 48 -4.43 -3.61 -4.82
CA LEU A 48 -5.16 -2.34 -4.77
C LEU A 48 -5.97 -2.13 -6.05
N GLU A 49 -5.36 -2.34 -7.22
CA GLU A 49 -6.06 -2.28 -8.52
C GLU A 49 -7.27 -3.22 -8.54
N GLN A 50 -7.12 -4.45 -8.06
CA GLN A 50 -8.23 -5.42 -7.98
C GLN A 50 -9.30 -5.04 -6.95
N ARG A 51 -8.90 -4.51 -5.78
CA ARG A 51 -9.83 -4.17 -4.69
C ARG A 51 -10.69 -2.96 -5.05
N PHE A 52 -10.08 -1.96 -5.65
CA PHE A 52 -10.73 -0.67 -5.93
C PHE A 52 -11.17 -0.51 -7.39
N GLY A 53 -10.73 -1.39 -8.29
CA GLY A 53 -11.11 -1.38 -9.69
C GLY A 53 -10.49 -0.25 -10.52
N PHE A 54 -9.37 0.33 -10.05
CA PHE A 54 -8.59 1.30 -10.83
C PHE A 54 -7.29 0.70 -11.34
N ARG A 55 -6.62 1.42 -12.24
CA ARG A 55 -5.30 1.05 -12.74
C ARG A 55 -4.28 2.09 -12.30
N ILE A 56 -3.14 1.59 -11.86
CA ILE A 56 -2.07 2.35 -11.28
C ILE A 56 -1.01 2.58 -12.36
N SER A 57 -0.80 3.84 -12.74
CA SER A 57 0.21 4.22 -13.74
C SER A 57 1.59 4.28 -13.11
N PHE A 58 2.42 3.25 -13.32
CA PHE A 58 3.82 3.23 -12.85
C PHE A 58 4.68 4.38 -13.41
N GLU A 59 4.31 4.96 -14.55
CA GLU A 59 5.03 6.08 -15.17
C GLU A 59 4.85 7.40 -14.41
N GLU A 60 3.73 7.57 -13.70
CA GLU A 60 3.42 8.75 -12.90
C GLU A 60 3.73 8.52 -11.41
N LEU A 61 4.22 7.33 -11.07
CA LEU A 61 4.38 6.87 -9.71
C LEU A 61 5.82 6.86 -9.26
N GLU A 62 6.11 7.66 -8.24
CA GLU A 62 7.38 7.59 -7.57
C GLU A 62 7.29 6.61 -6.41
N ILE A 63 8.37 5.86 -6.16
CA ILE A 63 8.42 4.94 -5.02
C ILE A 63 8.25 5.69 -3.69
N ASP A 64 8.61 6.98 -3.68
CA ASP A 64 8.42 7.90 -2.57
C ASP A 64 6.94 8.07 -2.20
N ASP A 65 6.01 8.00 -3.15
CA ASP A 65 4.57 8.12 -2.90
C ASP A 65 4.00 6.94 -2.09
N PHE A 66 4.75 5.82 -2.01
CA PHE A 66 4.32 4.58 -1.33
C PHE A 66 5.23 4.20 -0.16
N ARG A 67 6.14 5.09 0.24
CA ARG A 67 6.98 4.86 1.41
C ARG A 67 6.12 4.63 2.64
N THR A 68 5.05 5.40 2.81
CA THR A 68 4.15 5.33 3.95
C THR A 68 2.70 5.16 3.49
N LEU A 69 1.79 4.76 4.39
CA LEU A 69 0.37 4.59 4.07
C LEU A 69 -0.43 5.90 4.05
N ARG A 70 0.21 7.03 4.31
CA ARG A 70 -0.40 8.34 4.59
C ARG A 70 -0.69 9.19 3.35
#